data_AF-A0A317J091-F1
#
_entry.id   AF-A0A317J091-F1
#
_cell.length_a   1.000
_cell.length_b   1.000
_cell.length_c   1.000
_cell.angle_alpha   90.00
_cell.angle_beta   90.00
_cell.angle_gamma   90.00
#
_symmetry.space_group_name_H-M   'P 1'
#
loop_
_entity.id
_entity.type
_entity.pdbx_description
1 polymer ?
#
loop_
_entity_poly.entity_id
_entity_poly.type
_entity_poly.pdbx_seq_one_letter_code
_entity_poly.pdbx_strand_id
1 'polypeptide(L)' 'MGIKTYDAAMLQVGHLTTRQSPSNTAVVDMGYSYTAGQNNGRTSQSTDGVVGETVNYTYDSLNRLATAQPLCWSVPAL' A
#
# COMPACT_ATOMS: atom_id res chain seq x y z
N MET A 1 12.43 11.81 9.69
CA MET A 1 13.28 11.02 8.76
C MET A 1 12.40 10.04 8.00
N GLY A 2 12.65 9.82 6.71
CA GLY A 2 11.91 8.87 5.87
C GLY A 2 12.70 7.58 5.65
N ILE A 3 12.03 6.43 5.72
CA ILE A 3 12.61 5.10 5.52
C ILE A 3 11.80 4.40 4.42
N LYS A 4 12.51 3.82 3.44
CA LYS A 4 11.93 2.99 2.38
C LYS A 4 12.47 1.58 2.52
N THR A 5 11.57 0.60 2.63
CA THR A 5 11.90 -0.82 2.63
C THR A 5 11.47 -1.42 1.31
N TYR A 6 12.33 -2.26 0.74
CA TYR A 6 12.10 -2.90 -0.55
C TYR A 6 11.83 -4.39 -0.37
N ASP A 7 11.01 -4.96 -1.25
CA ASP A 7 10.82 -6.41 -1.38
C ASP A 7 12.12 -7.08 -1.82
N ALA A 8 12.46 -8.20 -1.16
CA ALA A 8 13.74 -8.88 -1.36
C ALA A 8 13.84 -9.60 -2.71
N ALA A 9 12.72 -9.92 -3.37
CA ALA A 9 12.73 -10.64 -4.64
C ALA A 9 12.79 -9.69 -5.84
N MET A 10 12.12 -8.53 -5.79
CA MET A 10 11.94 -7.65 -6.96
C MET A 10 12.37 -6.21 -6.76
N LEU A 11 12.91 -5.85 -5.59
CA LEU A 11 13.36 -4.49 -5.26
C LEU A 11 12.27 -3.41 -5.45
N GLN A 12 11.00 -3.80 -5.31
CA GLN A 12 9.87 -2.87 -5.29
C GLN A 12 9.69 -2.31 -3.88
N VAL A 13 9.25 -1.06 -3.74
CA VAL A 13 9.03 -0.47 -2.41
C VAL A 13 7.84 -1.14 -1.73
N GLY A 14 8.08 -1.94 -0.70
CA GLY A 14 7.02 -2.58 0.09
C GLY A 14 6.52 -1.72 1.25
N HIS A 15 7.35 -0.78 1.73
CA HIS A 15 6.99 0.05 2.87
C HIS A 15 7.66 1.43 2.82
N LEU A 16 6.90 2.48 3.16
CA LEU A 16 7.40 3.84 3.33
C LEU A 16 6.88 4.40 4.66
N THR A 17 7.80 4.70 5.58
CA THR A 17 7.47 5.38 6.83
C THR A 17 8.17 6.73 6.89
N THR A 18 7.46 7.76 7.34
CA THR A 18 8.10 9.01 7.74
C THR A 18 7.68 9.37 9.17
N ARG A 19 8.67 9.74 9.97
CA ARG A 19 8.47 10.15 11.37
C ARG A 19 8.86 11.60 11.57
N GLN A 20 8.01 12.35 12.26
CA GLN A 20 8.27 13.73 12.66
C GLN A 20 9.21 13.77 13.87
N SER A 21 10.14 14.71 13.89
CA SER A 21 10.95 15.05 15.07
C SER A 21 10.43 16.36 15.68
N PRO A 22 10.43 16.51 17.02
CA PRO A 22 11.00 15.61 18.04
C PRO A 22 10.04 14.52 18.53
N SER A 23 8.75 14.56 18.18
CA SER A 23 7.73 13.67 18.74
C SER A 23 7.87 12.19 18.37
N ASN A 24 8.71 11.87 17.37
CA ASN A 24 8.89 10.54 16.79
C ASN A 24 7.57 9.90 16.32
N THR A 25 6.54 10.70 16.05
CA THR A 25 5.24 10.24 15.56
C THR A 25 5.35 9.88 14.08
N ALA A 26 4.81 8.72 13.67
CA ALA A 26 4.66 8.39 12.25
C ALA A 26 3.58 9.30 11.65
N VAL A 27 3.95 10.07 10.63
CA VAL A 27 3.05 10.97 9.90
C VAL A 27 2.72 10.43 8.51
N VAL A 28 3.52 9.47 8.04
CA VAL A 28 3.22 8.62 6.88
C VAL A 28 3.65 7.21 7.26
N ASP A 29 2.80 6.23 7.02
CA ASP A 29 3.13 4.82 7.17
C ASP A 29 2.36 4.04 6.10
N MET A 30 3.00 3.82 4.96
CA MET A 30 2.36 3.22 3.79
C MET A 30 2.96 1.85 3.51
N GLY A 31 2.11 0.82 3.52
CA GLY A 31 2.42 -0.52 3.04
C GLY A 31 1.92 -0.72 1.61
N TYR A 32 2.68 -1.45 0.81
CA TYR A 32 2.34 -1.81 -0.56
C TYR A 32 2.59 -3.29 -0.82
N SER A 33 1.57 -3.97 -1.34
CA SER A 33 1.68 -5.34 -1.82
C SER A 33 1.62 -5.39 -3.34
N TYR A 34 2.33 -6.35 -3.93
CA TYR A 34 2.40 -6.54 -5.37
C TYR A 34 2.00 -7.97 -5.71
N THR A 35 1.56 -8.18 -6.96
CA THR A 35 1.33 -9.55 -7.46
C THR A 35 2.66 -10.29 -7.56
N ALA A 36 2.76 -11.43 -6.88
CA ALA A 36 3.96 -12.26 -6.89
C ALA A 36 4.39 -12.62 -8.32
N GLY A 37 5.70 -12.61 -8.56
CA GLY A 37 6.26 -12.92 -9.89
C GLY A 37 6.20 -11.77 -10.89
N GLN A 38 5.69 -10.58 -10.51
CA GLN A 38 5.53 -9.46 -11.44
C GLN A 38 6.22 -8.18 -10.96
N ASN A 39 7.22 -7.71 -11.71
CA ASN A 39 7.87 -6.42 -11.46
C ASN A 39 7.39 -5.32 -12.43
N ASN A 40 6.08 -5.10 -12.52
CA ASN A 40 5.48 -4.11 -13.42
C ASN A 40 4.94 -2.87 -12.69
N GLY A 41 5.31 -2.71 -11.41
CA GLY A 41 4.90 -1.57 -10.58
C GLY A 41 3.42 -1.55 -10.20
N ARG A 42 2.68 -2.64 -10.45
CA ARG A 42 1.25 -2.74 -10.13
C ARG A 42 1.05 -3.23 -8.71
N THR A 43 0.63 -2.31 -7.86
CA THR A 43 0.25 -2.59 -6.48
C THR A 43 -1.10 -3.30 -6.44
N SER A 44 -1.19 -4.46 -5.78
CA SER A 44 -2.46 -5.17 -5.57
C SER A 44 -3.21 -4.64 -4.35
N GLN A 45 -2.49 -4.09 -3.36
CA GLN A 45 -3.07 -3.50 -2.16
C GLN A 45 -2.15 -2.41 -1.59
N SER A 46 -2.74 -1.34 -1.08
CA SER A 46 -2.07 -0.37 -0.20
C SER A 46 -2.71 -0.36 1.18
N THR A 47 -1.90 -0.08 2.18
CA THR A 47 -2.33 0.11 3.57
C THR A 47 -1.75 1.40 4.12
N ASP A 48 -2.57 2.22 4.76
CA ASP A 48 -2.14 3.35 5.58
C ASP A 48 -2.15 2.92 7.05
N GLY A 49 -0.98 2.73 7.64
CA GLY A 49 -0.78 2.35 9.04
C GLY A 49 -1.00 3.49 10.04
N VAL A 50 -1.08 4.75 9.57
CA VAL A 50 -1.40 5.91 10.42
C VAL A 50 -2.89 5.98 10.70
N VAL A 51 -3.72 5.79 9.66
CA VAL A 51 -5.20 5.88 9.77
C VAL A 51 -5.92 4.53 9.72
N GLY A 52 -5.22 3.45 9.38
CA GLY A 52 -5.76 2.09 9.32
C GLY A 52 -6.51 1.76 8.02
N GLU A 53 -6.42 2.57 6.98
CA GLU A 53 -7.11 2.33 5.71
C GLU A 53 -6.42 1.24 4.90
N THR A 54 -7.19 0.37 4.25
CA THR A 54 -6.70 -0.58 3.25
C THR A 54 -7.41 -0.35 1.93
N VAL A 55 -6.69 -0.26 0.82
CA VAL A 55 -7.26 -0.15 -0.52
C VAL A 55 -6.78 -1.31 -1.38
N ASN A 56 -7.72 -2.07 -1.93
CA ASN A 56 -7.41 -3.13 -2.89
C ASN A 56 -7.53 -2.61 -4.32
N TYR A 57 -6.61 -3.02 -5.18
CA TYR A 57 -6.58 -2.62 -6.58
C TYR A 57 -6.69 -3.83 -7.49
N THR A 58 -7.50 -3.70 -8.55
CA THR A 58 -7.56 -4.69 -9.63
C THR A 58 -7.22 -4.04 -10.95
N TYR A 59 -6.80 -4.87 -11.91
CA TYR A 59 -6.35 -4.41 -13.22
C TYR A 59 -7.07 -5.16 -14.32
N ASP A 60 -7.32 -4.48 -15.44
CA ASP A 60 -7.86 -5.07 -16.65
C ASP A 60 -6.80 -5.92 -17.39
N SER A 61 -7.21 -6.59 -18.47
CA SER A 61 -6.32 -7.40 -19.32
C SER A 61 -5.24 -6.60 -20.03
N LEU A 62 -5.40 -5.26 -20.12
CA LEU A 62 -4.41 -4.33 -20.66
C LEU A 62 -3.50 -3.76 -19.57
N ASN A 63 -3.56 -4.31 -18.35
CA ASN A 63 -2.78 -3.92 -17.18
C ASN A 63 -3.05 -2.49 -16.68
N ARG A 64 -4.22 -1.92 -16.98
CA ARG A 64 -4.64 -0.61 -16.45
C ARG A 64 -5.50 -0.81 -15.20
N LEU A 65 -5.51 0.19 -14.32
CA LEU A 65 -6.31 0.15 -13.09
C LEU A 65 -7.80 0.03 -13.45
N ALA A 66 -8.45 -1.03 -12.97
CA ALA A 66 -9.86 -1.31 -13.19
C ALA A 66 -10.69 -0.95 -11.95
N THR A 67 -10.23 -1.29 -10.74
CA THR A 67 -10.90 -0.92 -9.49
C THR A 67 -9.91 -0.45 -8.43
N ALA A 68 -10.38 0.46 -7.58
CA ALA A 68 -9.74 0.85 -6.32
C ALA A 68 -10.82 0.79 -5.24
N GLN A 69 -10.70 -0.16 -4.31
CA GLN A 69 -11.73 -0.46 -3.32
C GLN A 69 -11.18 -0.20 -1.92
N PRO A 70 -11.47 0.97 -1.33
CA PRO A 70 -11.15 1.24 0.06
C PRO A 70 -12.03 0.38 0.97
N LEU A 71 -11.41 -0.39 1.83
CA LEU A 71 -12.03 -1.04 2.99
C LEU A 71 -12.16 0.01 4.09
N CYS A 72 -12.96 1.06 3.85
CA CYS A 72 -13.60 1.74 4.97
C CYS A 72 -14.46 0.67 5.67
N TRP A 73 -14.51 0.61 7.01
CA TRP A 73 -15.31 -0.37 7.76
C TRP A 73 -16.70 -0.53 7.13
N SER A 74 -16.85 -1.56 6.29
CA SER A 74 -18.10 -1.79 5.61
C SER A 74 -18.98 -2.49 6.63
N VAL A 75 -20.03 -1.79 7.06
CA VAL A 75 -21.16 -2.45 7.74
C VAL A 75 -21.55 -3.67 6.90
N PRO A 76 -21.66 -4.87 7.50
CA PRO A 76 -22.02 -6.06 6.73
C PRO A 76 -23.39 -5.81 6.10
N ALA A 77 -23.50 -6.05 4.79
CA ALA A 77 -24.78 -6.05 4.10
C ALA A 77 -25.70 -7.04 4.81
N LEU A 78 -26.83 -6.53 5.32
CA LEU A 78 -27.94 -7.32 5.87
C LEU A 78 -28.77 -7.92 4.72
#